data_AF-A0A7V8NVZ7-F1
#
_entry.id   AF-A0A7V8NVZ7-F1
#
_cell.length_a   1.000
_cell.length_b   1.000
_cell.length_c   1.000
_cell.angle_alpha   90.00
_cell.angle_beta   90.00
_cell.angle_gamma   90.00
#
_symmetry.space_group_name_H-M   'P 1'
#
loop_
_entity.id
_entity.type
_entity.pdbx_description
1 polymer ?
#
loop_
_entity_poly.entity_id
_entity_poly.type
_entity_poly.pdbx_seq_one_letter_code
_entity_poly.pdbx_strand_id
1 'polypeptide(L)'
;MSTKSQTVAEDIAALLRARNPLLWIVTREEARTEQYLVEAGAAANYLARFWDVDQGVTRLDGKRETIGSADPGDTLTAIRERAEAGTGAERGLWILRDLPVWLEGPTGASVLRKLRNLARFLPTTPRENAQAVVILSPSAKVPDELAVHATVIEWPLPDRAEIGAILDSAVDSLPDSIKAQAAPNGTRDAAIDAAIGLSGEETASCFARSIVKLRKIDPAIVSKEKRRVVAREGILEWFDPLPGGLDAVGGLDCLKSWLTARASAYSSKAREYGLPAPKGALLVGVPGCGKSLTAKAIATAWNVPLLRLDLGALKSKFVGDSEANLRKAFRIIEVIGRCVVWLDEIEKALQGATSGSADGGVSSDALGAILSWMQDRRGEAFVIATANDVSALPPELLRKGRFDELWFVDLPTESERAAILTASLR
;
A
#
# COMPACT_ATOMS: atom_id res chain seq x y z
N MET A 1 -3.29 -16.30 16.34
CA MET A 1 -3.94 -15.96 15.06
C MET A 1 -2.90 -16.09 13.97
N SER A 2 -3.27 -16.66 12.83
CA SER A 2 -2.40 -16.69 11.63
C SER A 2 -2.13 -15.25 11.19
N THR A 3 -0.89 -14.94 10.79
CA THR A 3 -0.55 -13.60 10.28
C THR A 3 -1.16 -13.37 8.89
N LYS A 4 -1.16 -12.13 8.41
CA LYS A 4 -1.63 -11.82 7.06
C LYS A 4 -0.85 -12.57 5.98
N SER A 5 0.50 -12.65 6.06
CA SER A 5 1.25 -13.44 5.07
C SER A 5 1.01 -14.93 5.21
N GLN A 6 0.85 -15.45 6.43
CA GLN A 6 0.53 -16.87 6.62
C GLN A 6 -0.81 -17.23 5.98
N THR A 7 -1.82 -16.39 6.13
CA THR A 7 -3.14 -16.59 5.50
C THR A 7 -3.01 -16.65 3.97
N VAL A 8 -2.26 -15.70 3.37
CA VAL A 8 -2.04 -15.71 1.91
C VAL A 8 -1.18 -16.89 1.47
N ALA A 9 -0.21 -17.32 2.27
CA ALA A 9 0.62 -18.49 2.01
C ALA A 9 -0.21 -19.80 2.06
N GLU A 10 -1.15 -19.90 3.00
CA GLU A 10 -2.11 -21.01 3.08
C GLU A 10 -3.00 -21.06 1.83
N ASP A 11 -3.48 -19.91 1.37
CA ASP A 11 -4.24 -19.80 0.11
C ASP A 11 -3.39 -20.23 -1.09
N ILE A 12 -2.13 -19.80 -1.16
CA ILE A 12 -1.20 -20.25 -2.22
C ILE A 12 -0.99 -21.76 -2.16
N ALA A 13 -0.78 -22.34 -0.97
CA ALA A 13 -0.65 -23.79 -0.82
C ALA A 13 -1.92 -24.52 -1.31
N ALA A 14 -3.11 -23.95 -1.09
CA ALA A 14 -4.36 -24.47 -1.65
C ALA A 14 -4.40 -24.38 -3.19
N LEU A 15 -3.98 -23.26 -3.78
CA LEU A 15 -3.89 -23.08 -5.24
C LEU A 15 -2.87 -24.05 -5.88
N LEU A 16 -1.75 -24.30 -5.20
CA LEU A 16 -0.75 -25.29 -5.63
C LEU A 16 -1.32 -26.71 -5.57
N ARG A 17 -2.09 -27.07 -4.53
CA ARG A 17 -2.81 -28.36 -4.47
C ARG A 17 -3.89 -28.48 -5.54
N ALA A 18 -4.55 -27.37 -5.88
CA ALA A 18 -5.50 -27.28 -6.99
C ALA A 18 -4.82 -27.32 -8.38
N ARG A 19 -3.48 -27.33 -8.42
CA ARG A 19 -2.66 -27.35 -9.64
C ARG A 19 -2.86 -26.12 -10.53
N ASN A 20 -3.05 -24.96 -9.91
CA ASN A 20 -3.02 -23.72 -10.67
C ASN A 20 -1.61 -23.53 -11.27
N PRO A 21 -1.51 -23.38 -12.60
CA PRO A 21 -0.23 -23.48 -13.29
C PRO A 21 0.61 -22.20 -13.19
N LEU A 22 -0.04 -21.04 -13.04
CA LEU A 22 0.59 -19.74 -13.07
C LEU A 22 0.00 -18.82 -12.00
N LEU A 23 0.84 -18.43 -11.04
CA LEU A 23 0.52 -17.45 -10.01
C LEU A 23 1.33 -16.18 -10.27
N TRP A 24 0.67 -15.03 -10.21
CA TRP A 24 1.29 -13.72 -10.36
C TRP A 24 1.23 -12.98 -9.05
N ILE A 25 2.36 -12.89 -8.34
CA ILE A 25 2.42 -12.32 -7.00
C ILE A 25 2.94 -10.90 -7.10
N VAL A 26 2.08 -9.97 -6.67
CA VAL A 26 2.38 -8.54 -6.68
C VAL A 26 3.06 -8.17 -5.36
N THR A 27 4.37 -7.96 -5.40
CA THR A 27 5.19 -7.64 -4.22
C THR A 27 6.44 -6.85 -4.61
N ARG A 28 6.96 -6.06 -3.66
CA ARG A 28 8.32 -5.49 -3.70
C ARG A 28 9.26 -6.14 -2.69
N GLU A 29 8.74 -7.04 -1.86
CA GLU A 29 9.47 -7.70 -0.77
C GLU A 29 9.81 -9.13 -1.19
N GLU A 30 10.80 -9.29 -2.06
CA GLU A 30 11.17 -10.61 -2.60
C GLU A 30 11.54 -11.57 -1.48
N ALA A 31 12.52 -11.22 -0.64
CA ALA A 31 13.05 -12.11 0.39
C ALA A 31 11.97 -12.63 1.35
N ARG A 32 11.09 -11.75 1.83
CA ARG A 32 9.97 -12.14 2.71
C ARG A 32 8.98 -13.02 1.97
N THR A 33 8.58 -12.63 0.76
CA THR A 33 7.58 -13.38 -0.02
C THR A 33 8.10 -14.79 -0.33
N GLU A 34 9.37 -14.90 -0.76
CA GLU A 34 10.04 -16.16 -1.08
C GLU A 34 10.07 -17.13 0.09
N GLN A 35 10.37 -16.66 1.30
CA GLN A 35 10.34 -17.50 2.50
C GLN A 35 8.99 -18.18 2.69
N TYR A 36 7.90 -17.41 2.60
CA TYR A 36 6.54 -17.96 2.72
C TYR A 36 6.16 -18.87 1.54
N LEU A 37 6.65 -18.59 0.33
CA LEU A 37 6.41 -19.44 -0.84
C LEU A 37 7.09 -20.80 -0.73
N VAL A 38 8.29 -20.84 -0.16
CA VAL A 38 9.01 -22.10 0.11
C VAL A 38 8.22 -22.94 1.11
N GLU A 39 7.74 -22.32 2.19
CA GLU A 39 6.91 -22.99 3.20
C GLU A 39 5.58 -23.50 2.60
N ALA A 40 4.89 -22.66 1.82
CA ALA A 40 3.65 -23.02 1.13
C ALA A 40 3.87 -24.15 0.11
N GLY A 41 4.97 -24.08 -0.64
CA GLY A 41 5.41 -25.11 -1.58
C GLY A 41 5.65 -26.43 -0.88
N ALA A 42 6.43 -26.44 0.20
CA ALA A 42 6.71 -27.64 0.99
C ALA A 42 5.42 -28.25 1.56
N ALA A 43 4.50 -27.43 2.09
CA ALA A 43 3.20 -27.86 2.59
C ALA A 43 2.28 -28.44 1.50
N ALA A 44 2.52 -28.08 0.23
CA ALA A 44 1.85 -28.63 -0.94
C ALA A 44 2.66 -29.74 -1.65
N ASN A 45 3.79 -30.18 -1.07
CA ASN A 45 4.74 -31.14 -1.63
C ASN A 45 5.31 -30.71 -3.00
N TYR A 46 5.75 -29.46 -3.09
CA TYR A 46 6.53 -28.89 -4.19
C TYR A 46 7.92 -28.50 -3.71
N LEU A 47 8.93 -28.77 -4.54
CA LEU A 47 10.29 -28.30 -4.33
C LEU A 47 10.48 -26.92 -5.00
N ALA A 48 10.74 -25.91 -4.18
CA ALA A 48 10.97 -24.54 -4.63
C ALA A 48 12.33 -24.38 -5.34
N ARG A 49 12.30 -23.67 -6.47
CA ARG A 49 13.45 -23.22 -7.26
C ARG A 49 13.24 -21.77 -7.62
N PHE A 50 14.34 -21.02 -7.68
CA PHE A 50 14.32 -19.60 -8.00
C PHE A 50 14.99 -19.37 -9.35
N TRP A 51 14.62 -18.29 -10.01
CA TRP A 51 15.26 -17.87 -11.24
C TRP A 51 15.34 -16.36 -11.29
N ASP A 52 16.51 -15.87 -11.72
CA ASP A 52 16.72 -14.50 -12.15
C ASP A 52 17.67 -14.48 -13.37
N VAL A 53 17.75 -13.34 -14.03
CA VAL A 53 18.56 -13.19 -15.24
C VAL A 53 20.08 -13.23 -14.98
N ASP A 54 20.54 -12.99 -13.75
CA ASP A 54 21.98 -12.98 -13.43
C ASP A 54 22.49 -14.40 -13.15
N GLN A 55 21.73 -15.17 -12.38
CA GLN A 55 22.14 -16.47 -11.86
C GLN A 55 21.52 -17.65 -12.59
N GLY A 56 20.43 -17.44 -13.33
CA GLY A 56 19.61 -18.51 -13.85
C GLY A 56 18.90 -19.26 -12.72
N VAL A 57 18.75 -20.58 -12.84
CA VAL A 57 18.02 -21.38 -11.85
C VAL A 57 18.88 -21.65 -10.63
N THR A 58 18.34 -21.38 -9.44
CA THR A 58 18.99 -21.62 -8.14
C THR A 58 18.07 -22.37 -7.18
N ARG A 59 18.70 -23.07 -6.22
CA ARG A 59 18.02 -23.70 -5.07
C ARG A 59 17.88 -22.70 -3.91
N LEU A 60 17.14 -23.12 -2.88
CA LEU A 60 17.03 -22.39 -1.62
C LEU A 60 18.39 -22.08 -0.95
N ASP A 61 19.40 -22.93 -1.13
CA ASP A 61 20.75 -22.70 -0.60
C ASP A 61 21.60 -21.74 -1.45
N GLY A 62 21.01 -21.14 -2.49
CA GLY A 62 21.66 -20.21 -3.40
C GLY A 62 22.57 -20.87 -4.43
N LYS A 63 22.67 -22.21 -4.45
CA LYS A 63 23.49 -22.90 -5.46
C LYS A 63 22.76 -22.96 -6.79
N ARG A 64 23.50 -22.65 -7.86
CA ARG A 64 23.01 -22.76 -9.23
C ARG A 64 22.73 -24.22 -9.59
N GLU A 65 21.59 -24.45 -10.23
CA GLU A 65 21.28 -25.72 -10.87
C GLU A 65 21.73 -25.70 -12.33
N THR A 66 22.01 -26.88 -12.89
CA THR A 66 22.32 -27.05 -14.32
C THR A 66 21.06 -27.08 -15.19
N ILE A 67 19.90 -26.75 -14.62
CA ILE A 67 18.60 -26.91 -15.25
C ILE A 67 18.16 -25.53 -15.72
N GLY A 68 17.83 -25.38 -17.01
CA GLY A 68 17.54 -24.07 -17.59
C GLY A 68 18.79 -23.21 -17.73
N SER A 69 18.59 -21.90 -17.91
CA SER A 69 19.69 -20.94 -18.09
C SER A 69 19.27 -19.55 -17.60
N ALA A 70 20.15 -18.56 -17.72
CA ALA A 70 19.81 -17.15 -17.51
C ALA A 70 18.82 -16.62 -18.56
N ASP A 71 18.63 -17.32 -19.69
CA ASP A 71 17.58 -17.00 -20.65
C ASP A 71 16.22 -17.51 -20.15
N PRO A 72 15.18 -16.65 -20.11
CA PRO A 72 13.86 -17.04 -19.63
C PRO A 72 13.21 -18.07 -20.57
N GLY A 73 13.46 -17.99 -21.87
CA GLY A 73 12.91 -18.90 -22.86
C GLY A 73 13.45 -20.33 -22.72
N ASP A 74 14.72 -20.49 -22.39
CA ASP A 74 15.35 -21.77 -22.08
C ASP A 74 14.84 -22.36 -20.78
N THR A 75 14.73 -21.53 -19.73
CA THR A 75 14.19 -21.96 -18.44
C THR A 75 12.74 -22.45 -18.56
N LEU A 76 11.89 -21.73 -19.31
CA LEU A 76 10.52 -22.19 -19.56
C LEU A 76 10.48 -23.52 -20.33
N THR A 77 11.42 -23.76 -21.24
CA THR A 77 11.58 -25.07 -21.90
C THR A 77 11.96 -26.14 -20.89
N ALA A 78 12.93 -25.89 -20.02
CA ALA A 78 13.37 -26.84 -18.99
C ALA A 78 12.24 -27.20 -17.99
N ILE A 79 11.38 -26.24 -17.64
CA ILE A 79 10.18 -26.48 -16.82
C ILE A 79 9.22 -27.44 -17.54
N ARG A 80 9.01 -27.22 -18.83
CA ARG A 80 8.16 -28.09 -19.65
C ARG A 80 8.71 -29.51 -19.73
N GLU A 81 10.00 -29.66 -20.05
CA GLU A 81 10.67 -30.95 -20.15
C GLU A 81 10.58 -31.74 -18.84
N ARG A 82 10.66 -31.06 -17.68
CA ARG A 82 10.43 -31.70 -16.38
C ARG A 82 9.00 -32.16 -16.16
N ALA A 83 8.03 -31.40 -16.65
CA ALA A 83 6.63 -31.76 -16.54
C ALA A 83 6.28 -32.95 -17.47
N GLU A 84 7.05 -33.13 -18.55
CA GLU A 84 6.98 -34.25 -19.51
C GLU A 84 7.82 -35.46 -19.08
N ALA A 85 8.91 -35.24 -18.32
CA ALA A 85 9.73 -36.30 -17.77
C ALA A 85 8.83 -37.22 -16.92
N GLY A 86 8.86 -38.53 -17.20
CA GLY A 86 7.98 -39.53 -16.58
C GLY A 86 8.30 -39.79 -15.10
N THR A 87 8.34 -41.07 -14.72
CA THR A 87 8.58 -41.48 -13.33
C THR A 87 9.92 -40.96 -12.80
N GLY A 88 9.87 -40.12 -11.76
CA GLY A 88 11.04 -39.58 -11.05
C GLY A 88 11.18 -38.05 -11.08
N ALA A 89 10.31 -37.33 -11.80
CA ALA A 89 10.30 -35.87 -11.75
C ALA A 89 9.57 -35.38 -10.48
N GLU A 90 10.30 -34.71 -9.59
CA GLU A 90 9.70 -34.07 -8.42
C GLU A 90 8.78 -32.90 -8.84
N ARG A 91 7.73 -32.67 -8.05
CA ARG A 91 6.88 -31.49 -8.20
C ARG A 91 7.71 -30.23 -7.99
N GLY A 92 7.72 -29.32 -8.96
CA GLY A 92 8.55 -28.12 -8.93
C GLY A 92 7.73 -26.84 -8.80
N LEU A 93 8.10 -26.00 -7.84
CA LEU A 93 7.60 -24.64 -7.69
C LEU A 93 8.68 -23.68 -8.22
N TRP A 94 8.39 -22.99 -9.31
CA TRP A 94 9.35 -22.13 -10.02
C TRP A 94 9.04 -20.67 -9.75
N ILE A 95 9.87 -20.03 -8.93
CA ILE A 95 9.72 -18.63 -8.53
C ILE A 95 10.62 -17.80 -9.44
N LEU A 96 10.02 -17.10 -10.40
CA LEU A 96 10.69 -16.33 -11.43
C LEU A 96 10.66 -14.84 -11.05
N ARG A 97 11.83 -14.26 -10.77
CA ARG A 97 12.02 -12.84 -10.43
C ARG A 97 12.13 -12.01 -11.70
N ASP A 98 11.51 -10.83 -11.72
CA ASP A 98 11.61 -9.83 -12.81
C ASP A 98 11.33 -10.34 -14.24
N LEU A 99 10.67 -11.50 -14.37
CA LEU A 99 10.28 -12.04 -15.68
C LEU A 99 9.43 -11.07 -16.53
N PRO A 100 8.52 -10.23 -15.98
CA PRO A 100 7.65 -9.38 -16.79
C PRO A 100 8.39 -8.47 -17.78
N VAL A 101 9.58 -7.99 -17.42
CA VAL A 101 10.42 -7.14 -18.29
C VAL A 101 10.77 -7.87 -19.61
N TRP A 102 10.84 -9.20 -19.56
CA TRP A 102 11.17 -10.07 -20.68
C TRP A 102 9.94 -10.54 -21.48
N LEU A 103 8.74 -10.17 -21.04
CA LEU A 103 7.49 -10.48 -21.76
C LEU A 103 7.06 -9.33 -22.68
N GLU A 104 7.63 -8.13 -22.48
CA GLU A 104 7.23 -6.93 -23.19
C GLU A 104 7.89 -6.79 -24.57
N GLY A 105 7.13 -6.18 -25.50
CA GLY A 105 7.60 -5.82 -26.84
C GLY A 105 7.83 -6.99 -27.81
N PRO A 106 8.30 -6.70 -29.03
CA PRO A 106 8.50 -7.71 -30.07
C PRO A 106 9.54 -8.79 -29.70
N THR A 107 10.55 -8.43 -28.91
CA THR A 107 11.60 -9.34 -28.43
C THR A 107 11.08 -10.31 -27.37
N GLY A 108 10.16 -9.87 -26.50
CA GLY A 108 9.54 -10.69 -25.46
C GLY A 108 8.39 -11.59 -25.95
N ALA A 109 7.84 -11.32 -27.14
CA ALA A 109 6.67 -12.04 -27.67
C ALA A 109 6.85 -13.57 -27.73
N SER A 110 8.07 -14.04 -28.04
CA SER A 110 8.39 -15.48 -28.05
C SER A 110 8.31 -16.09 -26.64
N VAL A 111 8.89 -15.41 -25.65
CA VAL A 111 8.88 -15.83 -24.24
C VAL A 111 7.45 -15.81 -23.69
N LEU A 112 6.68 -14.76 -23.98
CA LEU A 112 5.27 -14.66 -23.62
C LEU A 112 4.44 -15.80 -24.22
N ARG A 113 4.67 -16.13 -25.50
CA ARG A 113 3.99 -17.27 -26.14
C ARG A 113 4.39 -18.60 -25.49
N LYS A 114 5.67 -18.80 -25.16
CA LYS A 114 6.15 -19.99 -24.44
C LYS A 114 5.47 -20.11 -23.08
N LEU A 115 5.44 -19.04 -22.29
CA LEU A 115 4.80 -19.02 -20.98
C LEU A 115 3.30 -19.33 -21.07
N ARG A 116 2.58 -18.75 -22.04
CA ARG A 116 1.16 -19.06 -22.28
C ARG A 116 0.94 -20.53 -22.64
N ASN A 117 1.79 -21.08 -23.51
CA ASN A 117 1.70 -22.50 -23.88
C ASN A 117 1.99 -23.40 -22.67
N LEU A 118 2.97 -23.04 -21.85
CA LEU A 118 3.30 -23.74 -20.61
C LEU A 118 2.11 -23.72 -19.63
N ALA A 119 1.52 -22.54 -19.38
CA ALA A 119 0.39 -22.40 -18.47
C ALA A 119 -0.83 -23.24 -18.90
N ARG A 120 -1.03 -23.44 -20.20
CA ARG A 120 -2.08 -24.33 -20.74
C ARG A 120 -1.74 -25.82 -20.59
N PHE A 121 -0.46 -26.16 -20.62
CA PHE A 121 0.03 -27.53 -20.62
C PHE A 121 0.17 -28.11 -19.20
N LEU A 122 0.67 -27.33 -18.23
CA LEU A 122 0.94 -27.81 -16.87
C LEU A 122 -0.27 -28.46 -16.16
N PRO A 123 -1.54 -28.03 -16.37
CA PRO A 123 -2.70 -28.71 -15.78
C PRO A 123 -2.96 -30.11 -16.35
N THR A 124 -2.49 -30.41 -17.57
CA THR A 124 -2.74 -31.69 -18.26
C THR A 124 -1.73 -32.77 -17.89
N THR A 125 -0.66 -32.44 -17.15
CA THR A 125 0.37 -33.41 -16.78
C THR A 125 -0.08 -34.33 -15.63
N PRO A 126 0.62 -35.46 -15.38
CA PRO A 126 0.37 -36.28 -14.20
C PRO A 126 0.57 -35.51 -12.89
N ARG A 127 -0.19 -35.86 -11.84
CA ARG A 127 -0.11 -35.18 -10.53
C ARG A 127 1.26 -35.30 -9.87
N GLU A 128 1.94 -36.41 -10.09
CA GLU A 128 3.29 -36.70 -9.58
C GLU A 128 4.35 -35.72 -10.13
N ASN A 129 4.19 -35.23 -11.36
CA ASN A 129 5.16 -34.37 -12.04
C ASN A 129 4.68 -32.92 -12.14
N ALA A 130 3.70 -32.54 -11.32
CA ALA A 130 3.07 -31.22 -11.39
C ALA A 130 4.12 -30.12 -11.19
N GLN A 131 4.19 -29.18 -12.14
CA GLN A 131 4.99 -27.96 -12.03
C GLN A 131 4.04 -26.77 -11.85
N ALA A 132 4.47 -25.78 -11.07
CA ALA A 132 3.78 -24.52 -10.91
C ALA A 132 4.77 -23.37 -11.10
N VAL A 133 4.34 -22.32 -11.78
CA VAL A 133 5.14 -21.13 -12.02
C VAL A 133 4.58 -19.98 -11.20
N VAL A 134 5.44 -19.33 -10.43
CA VAL A 134 5.16 -18.11 -9.68
C VAL A 134 6.00 -17.00 -10.28
N ILE A 135 5.36 -15.91 -10.67
CA ILE A 135 6.04 -14.69 -11.12
C ILE A 135 5.99 -13.70 -9.97
N LEU A 136 7.16 -13.22 -9.54
CA LEU A 136 7.27 -12.10 -8.62
C LEU A 136 7.37 -10.81 -9.43
N SER A 137 6.52 -9.84 -9.13
CA SER A 137 6.50 -8.55 -9.83
C SER A 137 6.03 -7.43 -8.91
N PRO A 138 6.59 -6.21 -9.01
CA PRO A 138 6.05 -5.05 -8.32
C PRO A 138 4.74 -4.53 -8.93
N SER A 139 4.33 -5.05 -10.11
CA SER A 139 3.17 -4.59 -10.88
C SER A 139 2.10 -5.68 -10.96
N ALA A 140 0.84 -5.26 -10.82
CA ALA A 140 -0.33 -6.10 -11.06
C ALA A 140 -0.68 -6.25 -12.55
N LYS A 141 0.04 -5.57 -13.44
CA LYS A 141 -0.23 -5.57 -14.88
C LYS A 141 0.23 -6.89 -15.50
N VAL A 142 -0.71 -7.82 -15.66
CA VAL A 142 -0.52 -9.06 -16.40
C VAL A 142 -0.80 -8.81 -17.89
N PRO A 143 0.04 -9.32 -18.81
CA PRO A 143 -0.27 -9.28 -20.24
C PRO A 143 -1.63 -9.94 -20.55
N ASP A 144 -2.41 -9.33 -21.45
CA ASP A 144 -3.77 -9.79 -21.79
C ASP A 144 -3.81 -11.25 -22.24
N GLU A 145 -2.75 -11.72 -22.90
CA GLU A 145 -2.61 -13.10 -23.35
C GLU A 145 -2.54 -14.11 -22.20
N LEU A 146 -2.19 -13.67 -21.00
CA LEU A 146 -2.08 -14.48 -19.78
C LEU A 146 -3.23 -14.26 -18.80
N ALA A 147 -4.12 -13.29 -19.04
CA ALA A 147 -5.15 -12.88 -18.08
C ALA A 147 -6.07 -14.04 -17.62
N VAL A 148 -6.36 -15.01 -18.51
CA VAL A 148 -7.22 -16.18 -18.19
C VAL A 148 -6.44 -17.31 -17.49
N HIS A 149 -5.11 -17.28 -17.55
CA HIS A 149 -4.25 -18.34 -17.03
C HIS A 149 -3.55 -17.96 -15.72
N ALA A 150 -3.27 -16.68 -15.51
CA ALA A 150 -2.59 -16.18 -14.33
C ALA A 150 -3.58 -15.87 -13.21
N THR A 151 -3.35 -16.43 -12.03
CA THR A 151 -4.04 -15.99 -10.81
C THR A 151 -3.23 -14.88 -10.16
N VAL A 152 -3.77 -13.65 -10.13
CA VAL A 152 -3.11 -12.50 -9.51
C VAL A 152 -3.35 -12.51 -7.99
N ILE A 153 -2.28 -12.40 -7.22
CA ILE A 153 -2.30 -12.38 -5.76
C ILE A 153 -1.54 -11.14 -5.31
N GLU A 154 -2.21 -10.25 -4.58
CA GLU A 154 -1.54 -9.11 -3.97
C GLU A 154 -0.90 -9.52 -2.64
N TRP A 155 0.41 -9.33 -2.50
CA TRP A 155 1.09 -9.68 -1.27
C TRP A 155 0.87 -8.59 -0.20
N PRO A 156 0.45 -8.94 1.03
CA PRO A 156 0.15 -7.96 2.05
C PRO A 156 1.42 -7.41 2.73
N LEU A 157 1.38 -6.13 3.09
CA LEU A 157 2.34 -5.52 4.02
C LEU A 157 2.31 -6.24 5.38
N PRO A 158 3.42 -6.18 6.14
CA PRO A 158 3.52 -6.92 7.40
C PRO A 158 2.52 -6.42 8.42
N ASP A 159 1.89 -7.36 9.11
CA ASP A 159 0.96 -7.04 10.21
C ASP A 159 1.70 -6.76 11.53
N ARG A 160 0.94 -6.41 12.57
CA ARG A 160 1.50 -6.08 13.90
C ARG A 160 2.37 -7.23 14.45
N ALA A 161 1.97 -8.49 14.23
CA ALA A 161 2.69 -9.64 14.75
C ALA A 161 4.00 -9.87 13.96
N GLU A 162 3.94 -9.72 12.64
CA GLU A 162 5.11 -9.83 11.75
C GLU A 162 6.13 -8.71 12.00
N ILE A 163 5.67 -7.47 12.16
CA ILE A 163 6.54 -6.34 12.56
C ILE A 163 7.18 -6.61 13.91
N GLY A 164 6.44 -7.20 14.86
CA GLY A 164 6.97 -7.65 16.14
C GLY A 164 8.10 -8.66 15.98
N ALA A 165 7.93 -9.67 15.11
CA ALA A 165 8.97 -10.67 14.84
C ALA A 165 10.21 -10.06 14.17
N ILE A 166 10.04 -9.09 13.27
CA ILE A 166 11.16 -8.34 12.66
C ILE A 166 11.91 -7.54 13.72
N LEU A 167 11.18 -6.91 14.64
CA LEU A 167 11.76 -6.18 15.77
C LEU A 167 12.56 -7.10 16.69
N ASP A 168 11.99 -8.26 17.03
CA ASP A 168 12.63 -9.24 17.91
C ASP A 168 13.91 -9.78 17.26
N SER A 169 13.87 -10.11 15.96
CA SER A 169 15.06 -10.50 15.17
C SER A 169 16.15 -9.42 15.16
N ALA A 170 15.76 -8.14 15.00
CA ALA A 170 16.70 -7.02 15.06
C ALA A 170 17.34 -6.88 16.45
N VAL A 171 16.58 -7.10 17.53
CA VAL A 171 17.10 -7.07 18.91
C VAL A 171 18.00 -8.28 19.20
N ASP A 172 17.62 -9.47 18.73
CA ASP A 172 18.37 -10.71 18.94
C ASP A 172 19.73 -10.71 18.26
N SER A 173 19.87 -9.97 17.15
CA SER A 173 21.15 -9.75 16.47
C SER A 173 22.16 -8.93 17.29
N LEU A 174 21.75 -8.32 18.40
CA LEU A 174 22.61 -7.50 19.26
C LEU A 174 23.39 -8.32 20.29
N PRO A 175 24.52 -7.80 20.81
CA PRO A 175 25.18 -8.36 21.97
C PRO A 175 24.27 -8.35 23.21
N ASP A 176 24.33 -9.41 24.03
CA ASP A 176 23.48 -9.59 25.22
C ASP A 176 23.54 -8.41 26.22
N SER A 177 24.66 -7.67 26.24
CA SER A 177 24.84 -6.48 27.08
C SER A 177 23.88 -5.32 26.77
N ILE A 178 23.31 -5.26 25.56
CA ILE A 178 22.45 -4.14 25.11
C ILE A 178 20.99 -4.58 24.90
N LYS A 179 20.72 -5.90 24.75
CA LYS A 179 19.36 -6.43 24.48
C LYS A 179 18.30 -5.91 25.44
N ALA A 180 18.57 -5.94 26.75
CA ALA A 180 17.63 -5.50 27.78
C ALA A 180 17.30 -3.99 27.75
N GLN A 181 18.17 -3.16 27.15
CA GLN A 181 17.98 -1.71 27.02
C GLN A 181 17.42 -1.31 25.65
N ALA A 182 17.45 -2.22 24.67
CA ALA A 182 17.11 -1.92 23.29
C ALA A 182 15.60 -1.67 23.08
N ALA A 183 14.73 -2.40 23.78
CA ALA A 183 13.28 -2.28 23.66
C ALA A 183 12.54 -2.51 24.99
N PRO A 184 12.37 -1.49 25.86
CA PRO A 184 11.47 -1.58 27.01
C PRO A 184 10.04 -1.90 26.56
N ASN A 185 9.26 -2.65 27.36
CA ASN A 185 7.92 -3.15 27.00
C ASN A 185 6.98 -2.06 26.42
N GLY A 186 7.00 -0.83 26.93
CA GLY A 186 6.18 0.28 26.41
C GLY A 186 6.72 0.93 25.12
N THR A 187 8.03 0.81 24.85
CA THR A 187 8.67 1.32 23.63
C THR A 187 8.48 0.35 22.46
N ARG A 188 8.38 -0.95 22.75
CA ARG A 188 8.12 -2.01 21.75
C ARG A 188 6.83 -1.75 20.99
N ASP A 189 5.71 -1.59 21.70
CA ASP A 189 4.41 -1.35 21.07
C ASP A 189 4.39 -0.05 20.27
N ALA A 190 4.96 1.03 20.82
CA ALA A 190 5.05 2.31 20.12
C ALA A 190 5.92 2.22 18.84
N ALA A 191 6.98 1.42 18.85
CA ALA A 191 7.84 1.22 17.68
C ALA A 191 7.13 0.37 16.61
N ILE A 192 6.38 -0.65 17.03
CA ILE A 192 5.54 -1.44 16.14
C ILE A 192 4.48 -0.54 15.49
N ASP A 193 3.76 0.25 16.28
CA ASP A 193 2.74 1.19 15.79
C ASP A 193 3.33 2.22 14.82
N ALA A 194 4.55 2.69 15.08
CA ALA A 194 5.28 3.59 14.18
C ALA A 194 5.66 2.91 12.84
N ALA A 195 5.96 1.61 12.84
CA ALA A 195 6.39 0.85 11.67
C ALA A 195 5.23 0.31 10.81
N ILE A 196 3.99 0.27 11.33
CA ILE A 196 2.82 -0.15 10.55
C ILE A 196 2.74 0.67 9.25
N GLY A 197 2.68 0.00 8.09
CA GLY A 197 2.63 0.65 6.76
C GLY A 197 3.95 0.67 6.00
N LEU A 198 5.03 0.21 6.62
CA LEU A 198 6.30 -0.04 5.97
C LEU A 198 6.38 -1.46 5.45
N SER A 199 7.21 -1.68 4.44
CA SER A 199 7.63 -3.03 4.06
C SER A 199 8.47 -3.67 5.17
N GLY A 200 8.62 -4.99 5.16
CA GLY A 200 9.47 -5.71 6.10
C GLY A 200 10.93 -5.27 6.03
N GLU A 201 11.46 -5.05 4.83
CA GLU A 201 12.82 -4.55 4.62
C GLU A 201 13.00 -3.12 5.16
N GLU A 202 12.03 -2.24 4.91
CA GLU A 202 12.02 -0.88 5.42
C GLU A 202 11.96 -0.88 6.96
N THR A 203 11.11 -1.73 7.53
CA THR A 203 10.96 -1.93 8.96
C THR A 203 12.28 -2.39 9.60
N ALA A 204 12.90 -3.44 9.04
CA ALA A 204 14.17 -3.96 9.52
C ALA A 204 15.28 -2.90 9.47
N SER A 205 15.37 -2.16 8.35
CA SER A 205 16.33 -1.06 8.18
C SER A 205 16.11 0.08 9.18
N CYS A 206 14.86 0.44 9.47
CA CYS A 206 14.51 1.45 10.47
C CYS A 206 14.96 1.04 11.88
N PHE A 207 14.65 -0.19 12.29
CA PHE A 207 15.04 -0.70 13.61
C PHE A 207 16.56 -0.81 13.73
N ALA A 208 17.24 -1.38 12.74
CA ALA A 208 18.69 -1.47 12.72
C ALA A 208 19.35 -0.09 12.86
N ARG A 209 18.88 0.91 12.10
CA ARG A 209 19.41 2.28 12.19
C ARG A 209 19.14 2.94 13.54
N SER A 210 17.95 2.75 14.12
CA SER A 210 17.65 3.28 15.46
C SER A 210 18.59 2.70 16.51
N ILE A 211 18.79 1.38 16.47
CA ILE A 211 19.67 0.67 17.40
C ILE A 211 21.11 1.13 17.24
N VAL A 212 21.63 1.23 16.02
CA VAL A 212 23.01 1.68 15.78
C VAL A 212 23.22 3.11 16.28
N LYS A 213 22.26 4.01 16.07
CA LYS A 213 22.41 5.42 16.40
C LYS A 213 22.22 5.73 17.89
N LEU A 214 21.23 5.11 18.53
CA LEU A 214 20.80 5.45 19.88
C LEU A 214 21.05 4.34 20.92
N ARG A 215 21.52 3.16 20.48
CA ARG A 215 21.57 1.92 21.28
C ARG A 215 20.23 1.51 21.89
N LYS A 216 19.14 2.06 21.35
CA LYS A 216 17.76 1.77 21.69
C LYS A 216 16.85 2.00 20.48
N ILE A 217 15.70 1.38 20.50
CA ILE A 217 14.64 1.65 19.52
C ILE A 217 13.91 2.93 19.94
N ASP A 218 13.82 3.87 19.01
CA ASP A 218 13.13 5.14 19.19
C ASP A 218 12.01 5.26 18.16
N PRO A 219 10.73 5.23 18.59
CA PRO A 219 9.57 5.40 17.71
C PRO A 219 9.61 6.69 16.89
N ALA A 220 10.27 7.75 17.37
CA ALA A 220 10.40 9.00 16.63
C ALA A 220 11.29 8.85 15.38
N ILE A 221 12.34 8.03 15.44
CA ILE A 221 13.20 7.74 14.28
C ILE A 221 12.42 6.93 13.24
N VAL A 222 11.71 5.89 13.70
CA VAL A 222 10.88 5.03 12.82
C VAL A 222 9.81 5.88 12.14
N SER A 223 9.13 6.73 12.90
CA SER A 223 8.13 7.66 12.36
C SER A 223 8.74 8.62 11.35
N LYS A 224 9.95 9.16 11.60
CA LYS A 224 10.65 10.04 10.66
C LYS A 224 11.02 9.34 9.35
N GLU A 225 11.48 8.10 9.41
CA GLU A 225 11.80 7.35 8.20
C GLU A 225 10.55 6.95 7.43
N LYS A 226 9.46 6.61 8.13
CA LYS A 226 8.16 6.36 7.51
C LYS A 226 7.68 7.55 6.69
N ARG A 227 7.87 8.78 7.17
CA ARG A 227 7.58 9.99 6.37
C ARG A 227 8.36 10.01 5.05
N ARG A 228 9.64 9.63 5.09
CA ARG A 228 10.51 9.60 3.92
C ARG A 228 10.08 8.55 2.90
N VAL A 229 9.68 7.36 3.37
CA VAL A 229 9.15 6.29 2.52
C VAL A 229 7.85 6.73 1.84
N VAL A 230 6.90 7.28 2.60
CA VAL A 230 5.64 7.79 2.06
C VAL A 230 5.88 8.89 1.02
N ALA A 231 6.81 9.82 1.29
CA ALA A 231 7.17 10.88 0.35
C ALA A 231 7.82 10.36 -0.95
N ARG A 232 8.51 9.21 -0.93
CA ARG A 232 9.13 8.61 -2.13
C ARG A 232 8.11 8.17 -3.17
N GLU A 233 6.89 7.83 -2.74
CA GLU A 233 5.81 7.36 -3.62
C GLU A 233 5.13 8.50 -4.40
N GLY A 234 5.48 9.76 -4.13
CA GLY A 234 5.29 10.91 -5.02
C GLY A 234 3.86 11.40 -5.26
N ILE A 235 2.84 10.75 -4.69
CA ILE A 235 1.43 11.21 -4.72
C ILE A 235 0.87 11.42 -3.31
N LEU A 236 1.46 10.78 -2.30
CA LEU A 236 1.19 11.08 -0.90
C LEU A 236 2.32 11.95 -0.34
N GLU A 237 1.97 13.13 0.15
CA GLU A 237 2.88 13.99 0.87
C GLU A 237 2.54 13.98 2.35
N TRP A 238 3.56 13.75 3.20
CA TRP A 238 3.40 13.89 4.63
C TRP A 238 3.57 15.34 5.04
N PHE A 239 2.57 15.92 5.69
CA PHE A 239 2.66 17.27 6.25
C PHE A 239 2.90 17.23 7.76
N ASP A 240 3.74 18.14 8.23
CA ASP A 240 3.88 18.35 9.66
C ASP A 240 2.60 19.00 10.22
N PRO A 241 2.15 18.59 11.42
CA PRO A 241 0.96 19.15 12.04
C PRO A 241 1.14 20.65 12.27
N LEU A 242 0.09 21.44 12.03
CA LEU A 242 0.11 22.88 12.30
C LEU A 242 0.32 23.12 13.82
N PRO A 243 1.35 23.87 14.24
CA PRO A 243 1.53 24.23 15.65
C PRO A 243 0.29 24.94 16.19
N GLY A 244 -0.18 24.57 17.39
CA GLY A 244 -1.40 25.11 17.99
C GLY A 244 -2.70 24.49 17.49
N GLY A 245 -2.68 23.61 16.49
CA GLY A 245 -3.86 22.89 16.03
C GLY A 245 -5.05 23.79 15.69
N LEU A 246 -6.25 23.44 16.16
CA LEU A 246 -7.46 24.23 15.90
C LEU A 246 -7.44 25.62 16.54
N ASP A 247 -6.62 25.85 17.58
CA ASP A 247 -6.49 27.16 18.23
C ASP A 247 -5.71 28.15 17.36
N ALA A 248 -4.90 27.65 16.42
CA ALA A 248 -4.24 28.46 15.40
C ALA A 248 -5.20 28.92 14.28
N VAL A 249 -6.46 28.47 14.29
CA VAL A 249 -7.49 28.86 13.33
C VAL A 249 -8.50 29.79 14.00
N GLY A 250 -8.41 31.08 13.69
CA GLY A 250 -9.39 32.07 14.13
C GLY A 250 -10.74 31.90 13.43
N GLY A 251 -11.84 32.05 14.18
CA GLY A 251 -13.21 31.84 13.69
C GLY A 251 -13.56 30.38 13.42
N LEU A 252 -14.62 30.13 12.63
CA LEU A 252 -15.08 28.78 12.25
C LEU A 252 -15.47 27.90 13.45
N ASP A 253 -16.03 28.49 14.52
CA ASP A 253 -16.26 27.78 15.79
C ASP A 253 -17.24 26.61 15.68
N CYS A 254 -18.25 26.72 14.81
CA CYS A 254 -19.17 25.61 14.51
C CYS A 254 -18.43 24.41 13.90
N LEU A 255 -17.55 24.66 12.93
CA LEU A 255 -16.73 23.62 12.29
C LEU A 255 -15.74 23.03 13.30
N LYS A 256 -15.01 23.86 14.06
CA LYS A 256 -14.05 23.39 15.08
C LYS A 256 -14.73 22.53 16.14
N SER A 257 -15.90 22.93 16.62
CA SER A 257 -16.68 22.18 17.60
C SER A 257 -17.12 20.82 17.04
N TRP A 258 -17.57 20.79 15.80
CA TRP A 258 -17.94 19.56 15.12
C TRP A 258 -16.75 18.60 14.93
N LEU A 259 -15.60 19.12 14.49
CA LEU A 259 -14.37 18.31 14.34
C LEU A 259 -13.90 17.76 15.68
N THR A 260 -13.96 18.58 16.74
CA THR A 260 -13.55 18.16 18.09
C THR A 260 -14.44 17.02 18.62
N ALA A 261 -15.76 17.11 18.40
CA ALA A 261 -16.68 16.06 18.81
C ALA A 261 -16.40 14.71 18.11
N ARG A 262 -15.95 14.73 16.85
CA ARG A 262 -15.69 13.52 16.05
C ARG A 262 -14.43 12.77 16.46
N ALA A 263 -13.49 13.43 17.13
CA ALA A 263 -12.33 12.74 17.72
C ALA A 263 -12.75 11.62 18.69
N SER A 264 -13.87 11.80 19.41
CA SER A 264 -14.38 10.80 20.37
C SER A 264 -14.87 9.51 19.72
N ALA A 265 -15.25 9.56 18.45
CA ALA A 265 -15.73 8.39 17.69
C ALA A 265 -14.61 7.37 17.41
N TYR A 266 -13.34 7.77 17.55
CA TYR A 266 -12.18 6.87 17.45
C TYR A 266 -11.81 6.19 18.78
N SER A 267 -12.58 6.39 19.85
CA SER A 267 -12.31 5.78 21.15
C SER A 267 -12.66 4.28 21.17
N SER A 268 -11.98 3.50 22.02
CA SER A 268 -12.30 2.08 22.20
C SER A 268 -13.76 1.86 22.60
N LYS A 269 -14.31 2.74 23.45
CA LYS A 269 -15.72 2.72 23.85
C LYS A 269 -16.67 2.91 22.67
N ALA A 270 -16.33 3.81 21.74
CA ALA A 270 -17.12 4.02 20.53
C ALA A 270 -17.10 2.79 19.62
N ARG A 271 -15.94 2.13 19.48
CA ARG A 271 -15.82 0.87 18.74
C ARG A 271 -16.61 -0.27 19.38
N GLU A 272 -16.55 -0.41 20.70
CA GLU A 272 -17.34 -1.40 21.47
C GLU A 272 -18.85 -1.17 21.32
N TYR A 273 -19.28 0.09 21.27
CA TYR A 273 -20.66 0.47 20.99
C TYR A 273 -21.08 0.21 19.52
N GLY A 274 -20.14 -0.05 18.63
CA GLY A 274 -20.39 -0.23 17.20
C GLY A 274 -20.59 1.09 16.43
N LEU A 275 -20.09 2.21 16.96
CA LEU A 275 -20.12 3.49 16.25
C LEU A 275 -19.13 3.44 15.07
N PRO A 276 -19.56 3.72 13.83
CA PRO A 276 -18.66 3.75 12.69
C PRO A 276 -17.66 4.92 12.81
N ALA A 277 -16.45 4.70 12.29
CA ALA A 277 -15.45 5.76 12.20
C ALA A 277 -15.96 6.92 11.31
N PRO A 278 -15.72 8.18 11.69
CA PRO A 278 -16.04 9.34 10.86
C PRO A 278 -15.37 9.25 9.50
N LYS A 279 -16.11 9.51 8.43
CA LYS A 279 -15.58 9.45 7.07
C LYS A 279 -14.89 10.75 6.67
N GLY A 280 -15.51 11.90 6.89
CA GLY A 280 -14.89 13.12 6.36
C GLY A 280 -15.74 14.35 6.34
N ALA A 281 -15.12 15.44 5.92
CA ALA A 281 -15.76 16.73 5.69
C ALA A 281 -15.31 17.34 4.35
N LEU A 282 -16.27 17.93 3.63
CA LEU A 282 -15.99 18.75 2.46
C LEU A 282 -16.16 20.22 2.84
N LEU A 283 -15.08 21.00 2.75
CA LEU A 283 -15.08 22.44 3.00
C LEU A 283 -15.17 23.19 1.68
N VAL A 284 -16.25 23.90 1.43
CA VAL A 284 -16.43 24.69 0.20
C VAL A 284 -16.67 26.15 0.51
N GLY A 285 -16.11 27.06 -0.28
CA GLY A 285 -16.42 28.49 -0.16
C GLY A 285 -15.29 29.39 -0.64
N VAL A 286 -15.31 30.64 -0.21
CA VAL A 286 -14.44 31.69 -0.77
C VAL A 286 -12.96 31.37 -0.53
N PRO A 287 -12.06 31.54 -1.54
CA PRO A 287 -10.63 31.37 -1.34
C PRO A 287 -10.09 32.28 -0.22
N GLY A 288 -9.08 31.82 0.51
CA GLY A 288 -8.46 32.60 1.59
C GLY A 288 -9.19 32.55 2.95
N CYS A 289 -10.35 31.89 3.07
CA CYS A 289 -11.12 31.83 4.33
C CYS A 289 -10.71 30.65 5.25
N GLY A 290 -9.44 30.21 5.22
CA GLY A 290 -8.92 29.24 6.19
C GLY A 290 -9.30 27.76 5.98
N LYS A 291 -9.89 27.37 4.85
CA LYS A 291 -10.24 25.96 4.54
C LYS A 291 -9.05 25.01 4.64
N SER A 292 -7.99 25.26 3.88
CA SER A 292 -6.77 24.45 3.88
C SER A 292 -5.99 24.54 5.20
N LEU A 293 -6.07 25.68 5.90
CA LEU A 293 -5.48 25.84 7.22
C LEU A 293 -6.18 24.93 8.26
N THR A 294 -7.52 24.88 8.21
CA THR A 294 -8.33 24.01 9.07
C THR A 294 -8.03 22.53 8.82
N ALA A 295 -7.84 22.14 7.56
CA ALA A 295 -7.42 20.79 7.19
C ALA A 295 -6.05 20.40 7.80
N LYS A 296 -5.14 21.36 7.95
CA LYS A 296 -3.85 21.12 8.62
C LYS A 296 -3.98 21.07 10.15
N ALA A 297 -4.85 21.91 10.70
CA ALA A 297 -5.08 22.06 12.14
C ALA A 297 -5.72 20.82 12.79
N ILE A 298 -6.64 20.13 12.09
CA ILE A 298 -7.33 18.95 12.62
C ILE A 298 -6.36 17.81 12.96
N ALA A 299 -5.33 17.59 12.15
CA ALA A 299 -4.37 16.51 12.37
C ALA A 299 -3.61 16.69 13.70
N THR A 300 -3.23 17.94 14.02
CA THR A 300 -2.65 18.29 15.32
C THR A 300 -3.64 18.05 16.46
N ALA A 301 -4.88 18.54 16.31
CA ALA A 301 -5.90 18.43 17.36
C ALA A 301 -6.26 16.98 17.68
N TRP A 302 -6.19 16.09 16.69
CA TRP A 302 -6.48 14.67 16.86
C TRP A 302 -5.24 13.82 17.17
N ASN A 303 -4.05 14.44 17.16
CA ASN A 303 -2.74 13.80 17.33
C ASN A 303 -2.53 12.64 16.35
N VAL A 304 -2.75 12.90 15.06
CA VAL A 304 -2.66 11.90 13.98
C VAL A 304 -1.86 12.44 12.79
N PRO A 305 -1.30 11.57 11.94
CA PRO A 305 -0.66 11.98 10.70
C PRO A 305 -1.56 12.82 9.79
N LEU A 306 -0.96 13.78 9.08
CA LEU A 306 -1.58 14.49 7.98
C LEU A 306 -0.95 14.07 6.66
N LEU A 307 -1.77 13.53 5.76
CA LEU A 307 -1.36 13.05 4.46
C LEU A 307 -2.09 13.88 3.41
N ARG A 308 -1.36 14.62 2.58
CA ARG A 308 -1.94 15.28 1.40
C ARG A 308 -1.88 14.31 0.23
N LEU A 309 -3.02 14.11 -0.42
CA LEU A 309 -3.06 13.40 -1.70
C LEU A 309 -2.94 14.45 -2.81
N ASP A 310 -1.81 14.47 -3.52
CA ASP A 310 -1.60 15.40 -4.62
C ASP A 310 -2.26 14.87 -5.90
N LEU A 311 -3.47 15.36 -6.15
CA LEU A 311 -4.22 15.05 -7.36
C LEU A 311 -3.63 15.72 -8.62
N GLY A 312 -2.80 16.75 -8.47
CA GLY A 312 -2.08 17.39 -9.58
C GLY A 312 -0.98 16.48 -10.12
N ALA A 313 -0.29 15.75 -9.24
CA ALA A 313 0.73 14.76 -9.62
C ALA A 313 0.17 13.60 -10.47
N LEU A 314 -1.14 13.34 -10.42
CA LEU A 314 -1.81 12.32 -11.25
C LEU A 314 -1.90 12.73 -12.72
N LYS A 315 -1.88 14.03 -13.04
CA LYS A 315 -1.95 14.54 -14.41
C LYS A 315 -0.59 14.54 -15.13
N SER A 316 0.52 14.57 -14.38
CA SER A 316 1.86 14.78 -14.94
C SER A 316 2.65 13.50 -15.23
N LYS A 317 2.26 12.34 -14.65
CA LYS A 317 2.92 11.05 -14.87
C LYS A 317 2.08 10.16 -15.78
N PHE A 318 2.62 9.89 -16.98
CA PHE A 318 2.23 8.91 -18.00
C PHE A 318 0.85 8.23 -17.84
N VAL A 319 0.03 8.38 -18.88
CA VAL A 319 -1.39 7.98 -19.10
C VAL A 319 -1.75 6.49 -18.84
N GLY A 320 -0.91 5.70 -18.15
CA GLY A 320 -1.22 4.31 -17.76
C GLY A 320 -1.00 3.96 -16.28
N ASP A 321 -0.24 4.75 -15.51
CA ASP A 321 0.16 4.39 -14.12
C ASP A 321 -0.55 5.21 -13.02
N SER A 322 -1.38 6.20 -13.38
CA SER A 322 -2.00 7.12 -12.42
C SER A 322 -2.96 6.41 -11.45
N GLU A 323 -3.79 5.50 -11.94
CA GLU A 323 -4.73 4.74 -11.11
C GLU A 323 -4.03 3.73 -10.19
N ALA A 324 -3.02 3.01 -10.72
CA ALA A 324 -2.25 2.04 -9.93
C ALA A 324 -1.54 2.73 -8.75
N ASN A 325 -0.97 3.91 -9.00
CA ASN A 325 -0.34 4.69 -7.95
C ASN A 325 -1.36 5.26 -6.94
N LEU A 326 -2.55 5.66 -7.39
CA LEU A 326 -3.64 6.10 -6.52
C LEU A 326 -4.17 4.97 -5.62
N ARG A 327 -4.39 3.78 -6.18
CA ARG A 327 -4.75 2.58 -5.40
C ARG A 327 -3.67 2.22 -4.38
N LYS A 328 -2.40 2.39 -4.75
CA LYS A 328 -1.29 2.21 -3.83
C LYS A 328 -1.28 3.24 -2.70
N ALA A 329 -1.53 4.50 -3.00
CA ALA A 329 -1.73 5.57 -2.03
C ALA A 329 -2.84 5.22 -1.03
N PHE A 330 -3.98 4.72 -1.49
CA PHE A 330 -5.06 4.25 -0.62
C PHE A 330 -4.63 3.09 0.27
N ARG A 331 -3.91 2.10 -0.25
CA ARG A 331 -3.37 1.01 0.58
C ARG A 331 -2.46 1.53 1.68
N ILE A 332 -1.59 2.49 1.38
CA ILE A 332 -0.74 3.13 2.40
C ILE A 332 -1.59 3.83 3.46
N ILE A 333 -2.61 4.58 3.06
CA ILE A 333 -3.55 5.24 3.98
C ILE A 333 -4.25 4.21 4.89
N GLU A 334 -4.81 3.14 4.31
CA GLU A 334 -5.50 2.09 5.08
C GLU A 334 -4.56 1.39 6.08
N VAL A 335 -3.29 1.20 5.70
CA VAL A 335 -2.33 0.58 6.60
C VAL A 335 -1.89 1.56 7.69
N ILE A 336 -1.68 2.84 7.38
CA ILE A 336 -1.46 3.88 8.42
C ILE A 336 -2.63 3.92 9.41
N GLY A 337 -3.84 3.64 8.93
CA GLY A 337 -5.04 3.52 9.77
C GLY A 337 -5.56 4.89 10.15
N ARG A 338 -5.37 5.29 11.41
CA ARG A 338 -5.91 6.55 11.95
C ARG A 338 -5.05 7.75 11.51
N CYS A 339 -5.48 8.41 10.43
CA CYS A 339 -4.84 9.61 9.88
C CYS A 339 -5.87 10.58 9.27
N VAL A 340 -5.45 11.83 9.04
CA VAL A 340 -6.20 12.78 8.22
C VAL A 340 -5.63 12.77 6.81
N VAL A 341 -6.50 12.56 5.82
CA VAL A 341 -6.19 12.64 4.40
C VAL A 341 -6.75 13.94 3.85
N TRP A 342 -5.89 14.82 3.37
CA TRP A 342 -6.24 16.13 2.83
C TRP A 342 -6.24 16.11 1.30
N LEU A 343 -7.39 16.40 0.72
CA LEU A 343 -7.59 16.62 -0.72
C LEU A 343 -7.74 18.14 -0.92
N ASP A 344 -6.69 18.80 -1.42
CA ASP A 344 -6.73 20.25 -1.62
C ASP A 344 -7.22 20.61 -3.02
N GLU A 345 -8.12 21.59 -3.10
CA GLU A 345 -8.65 22.14 -4.35
C GLU A 345 -9.12 21.04 -5.30
N ILE A 346 -9.95 20.13 -4.77
CA ILE A 346 -10.39 18.92 -5.48
C ILE A 346 -11.06 19.25 -6.82
N GLU A 347 -11.70 20.42 -6.95
CA GLU A 347 -12.27 20.91 -8.19
C GLU A 347 -11.23 21.07 -9.31
N LYS A 348 -9.99 21.49 -9.02
CA LYS A 348 -8.94 21.68 -10.03
C LYS A 348 -8.46 20.36 -10.62
N ALA A 349 -8.45 19.30 -9.82
CA ALA A 349 -8.18 17.96 -10.30
C ALA A 349 -9.29 17.49 -11.26
N LEU A 350 -10.53 17.89 -11.00
CA LEU A 350 -11.74 17.36 -11.64
C LEU A 350 -12.26 18.15 -12.84
N GLN A 351 -11.75 19.35 -13.11
CA GLN A 351 -12.13 20.17 -14.28
C GLN A 351 -11.98 19.46 -15.64
N GLY A 352 -11.15 18.41 -15.74
CA GLY A 352 -11.05 17.57 -16.94
C GLY A 352 -12.13 16.49 -17.06
N ALA A 353 -12.67 16.00 -15.93
CA ALA A 353 -13.67 14.92 -15.91
C ALA A 353 -15.06 15.38 -16.39
N THR A 354 -15.36 16.68 -16.32
CA THR A 354 -16.66 17.27 -16.67
C THR A 354 -16.70 17.89 -18.07
N SER A 355 -15.56 18.04 -18.75
CA SER A 355 -15.42 18.90 -19.95
C SER A 355 -15.22 18.16 -21.28
N GLY A 356 -15.42 16.84 -21.38
CA GLY A 356 -15.40 16.10 -22.66
C GLY A 356 -14.09 16.18 -23.47
N SER A 357 -13.00 16.65 -22.83
CA SER A 357 -11.69 16.85 -23.44
C SER A 357 -10.91 15.53 -23.52
N ALA A 358 -9.88 15.43 -24.38
CA ALA A 358 -9.08 14.21 -24.56
C ALA A 358 -8.41 13.69 -23.27
N ASP A 359 -8.16 14.57 -22.28
CA ASP A 359 -7.62 14.24 -20.95
C ASP A 359 -8.72 13.88 -19.91
N GLY A 360 -9.98 13.83 -20.33
CA GLY A 360 -11.13 13.62 -19.45
C GLY A 360 -11.21 12.22 -18.85
N GLY A 361 -10.75 11.20 -19.58
CA GLY A 361 -10.76 9.80 -19.12
C GLY A 361 -9.91 9.56 -17.87
N VAL A 362 -8.66 10.06 -17.87
CA VAL A 362 -7.75 9.88 -16.71
C VAL A 362 -8.29 10.58 -15.47
N SER A 363 -8.90 11.76 -15.66
CA SER A 363 -9.50 12.53 -14.56
C SER A 363 -10.77 11.86 -14.01
N SER A 364 -11.59 11.25 -14.87
CA SER A 364 -12.79 10.51 -14.45
C SER A 364 -12.45 9.20 -13.75
N ASP A 365 -11.42 8.48 -14.22
CA ASP A 365 -11.01 7.20 -13.64
C ASP A 365 -10.40 7.40 -12.25
N ALA A 366 -9.55 8.43 -12.09
CA ALA A 366 -9.02 8.82 -10.79
C ALA A 366 -10.12 9.23 -9.80
N LEU A 367 -11.12 10.01 -10.25
CA LEU A 367 -12.29 10.34 -9.44
C LEU A 367 -13.07 9.08 -9.05
N GLY A 368 -13.31 8.17 -9.99
CA GLY A 368 -13.99 6.90 -9.75
C GLY A 368 -13.28 6.08 -8.66
N ALA A 369 -11.94 6.00 -8.73
CA ALA A 369 -11.12 5.31 -7.74
C ALA A 369 -11.21 5.97 -6.34
N ILE A 370 -11.13 7.31 -6.24
CA ILE A 370 -11.31 8.05 -4.97
C ILE A 370 -12.69 7.78 -4.39
N LEU A 371 -13.74 7.92 -5.21
CA LEU A 371 -15.12 7.72 -4.79
C LEU A 371 -15.31 6.28 -4.28
N SER A 372 -14.90 5.27 -5.05
CA SER A 372 -14.99 3.86 -4.63
C SER A 372 -14.25 3.62 -3.31
N TRP A 373 -13.01 4.11 -3.17
CA TRP A 373 -12.27 3.98 -1.92
C TRP A 373 -13.00 4.63 -0.73
N MET A 374 -13.54 5.85 -0.88
CA MET A 374 -14.32 6.51 0.16
C MET A 374 -15.59 5.73 0.56
N GLN A 375 -16.15 4.93 -0.34
CA GLN A 375 -17.29 4.05 -0.04
C GLN A 375 -16.87 2.87 0.81
N ASP A 376 -15.88 2.14 0.30
CA ASP A 376 -15.64 0.74 0.62
C ASP A 376 -14.60 0.58 1.74
N ARG A 377 -13.87 1.66 2.06
CA ARG A 377 -12.88 1.63 3.13
C ARG A 377 -13.50 1.25 4.47
N ARG A 378 -12.74 0.46 5.21
CA ARG A 378 -13.04 0.03 6.58
C ARG A 378 -12.11 0.66 7.60
N GLY A 379 -11.04 1.33 7.14
CA GLY A 379 -10.08 2.01 7.99
C GLY A 379 -10.62 3.26 8.67
N GLU A 380 -9.77 3.84 9.52
CA GLU A 380 -10.07 5.00 10.36
C GLU A 380 -9.56 6.32 9.77
N ALA A 381 -9.31 6.34 8.47
CA ALA A 381 -8.82 7.52 7.77
C ALA A 381 -9.95 8.55 7.62
N PHE A 382 -9.71 9.77 8.10
CA PHE A 382 -10.62 10.89 7.94
C PHE A 382 -10.25 11.72 6.72
N VAL A 383 -11.15 11.86 5.75
CA VAL A 383 -10.88 12.66 4.55
C VAL A 383 -11.42 14.07 4.72
N ILE A 384 -10.54 15.06 4.59
CA ILE A 384 -10.91 16.46 4.51
C ILE A 384 -10.61 16.97 3.11
N ALA A 385 -11.64 17.39 2.39
CA ALA A 385 -11.52 17.94 1.04
C ALA A 385 -11.80 19.44 1.07
N THR A 386 -11.06 20.22 0.30
CA THR A 386 -11.32 21.65 0.11
C THR A 386 -11.74 21.91 -1.33
N ALA A 387 -12.67 22.85 -1.50
CA ALA A 387 -13.03 23.39 -2.80
C ALA A 387 -13.32 24.89 -2.74
N ASN A 388 -13.00 25.62 -3.80
CA ASN A 388 -13.34 27.04 -3.92
C ASN A 388 -14.66 27.27 -4.68
N ASP A 389 -15.02 26.34 -5.57
CA ASP A 389 -16.22 26.44 -6.40
C ASP A 389 -17.04 25.14 -6.32
N VAL A 390 -18.23 25.23 -5.73
CA VAL A 390 -19.17 24.08 -5.62
C VAL A 390 -19.66 23.65 -7.01
N SER A 391 -19.83 24.60 -7.94
CA SER A 391 -20.43 24.32 -9.26
C SER A 391 -19.52 23.46 -10.15
N ALA A 392 -18.22 23.50 -9.90
CA ALA A 392 -17.22 22.67 -10.58
C ALA A 392 -17.11 21.26 -9.99
N LEU A 393 -17.80 20.95 -8.89
CA LEU A 393 -17.75 19.64 -8.26
C LEU A 393 -18.75 18.66 -8.88
N PRO A 394 -18.33 17.41 -9.16
CA PRO A 394 -19.25 16.36 -9.59
C PRO A 394 -20.28 16.06 -8.49
N PRO A 395 -21.58 15.94 -8.82
CA PRO A 395 -22.65 15.64 -7.86
C PRO A 395 -22.42 14.35 -7.04
N GLU A 396 -21.63 13.41 -7.57
CA GLU A 396 -21.24 12.16 -6.93
C GLU A 396 -20.50 12.38 -5.61
N LEU A 397 -19.73 13.48 -5.47
CA LEU A 397 -19.04 13.83 -4.21
C LEU A 397 -20.00 14.29 -3.12
N LEU A 398 -21.15 14.86 -3.50
CA LEU A 398 -22.14 15.43 -2.58
C LEU A 398 -23.09 14.37 -2.02
N ARG A 399 -23.00 13.13 -2.49
CA ARG A 399 -23.86 12.04 -1.99
C ARG A 399 -23.49 11.66 -0.56
N LYS A 400 -24.51 11.56 0.31
CA LYS A 400 -24.34 11.10 1.69
C LYS A 400 -23.67 9.72 1.70
N GLY A 401 -22.72 9.55 2.61
CA GLY A 401 -21.92 8.32 2.75
C GLY A 401 -20.50 8.42 2.17
N ARG A 402 -20.17 9.49 1.44
CA ARG A 402 -18.79 9.88 1.06
C ARG A 402 -18.16 10.75 2.13
N PHE A 403 -18.76 11.91 2.36
CA PHE A 403 -18.48 12.80 3.48
C PHE A 403 -19.61 12.71 4.51
N ASP A 404 -19.28 12.92 5.78
CA ASP A 404 -20.27 12.98 6.84
C ASP A 404 -20.99 14.32 6.81
N GLU A 405 -20.25 15.40 6.53
CA GLU A 405 -20.79 16.75 6.43
C GLU A 405 -20.13 17.59 5.33
N LEU A 406 -20.92 18.55 4.83
CA LEU A 406 -20.47 19.62 3.95
C LEU A 406 -20.55 20.95 4.68
N TRP A 407 -19.45 21.69 4.67
CA TRP A 407 -19.34 22.99 5.32
C TRP A 407 -19.16 24.08 4.27
N PHE A 408 -20.07 25.05 4.28
CA PHE A 408 -19.88 26.29 3.54
C PHE A 408 -19.09 27.29 4.38
N VAL A 409 -17.96 27.73 3.86
CA VAL A 409 -17.04 28.66 4.51
C VAL A 409 -17.10 30.01 3.78
N ASP A 410 -17.81 30.94 4.39
CA ASP A 410 -17.98 32.31 3.87
C ASP A 410 -16.93 33.27 4.44
N LEU A 411 -16.99 34.53 4.02
CA LEU A 411 -16.19 35.61 4.55
C LEU A 411 -16.40 35.75 6.08
N PRO A 412 -15.32 36.02 6.84
CA PRO A 412 -15.40 36.07 8.29
C PRO A 412 -16.21 37.28 8.77
N THR A 413 -17.05 37.03 9.77
CA THR A 413 -17.76 38.06 10.54
C THR A 413 -16.78 38.94 11.32
N GLU A 414 -17.27 40.05 11.89
CA GLU A 414 -16.40 40.96 12.65
C GLU A 414 -15.73 40.31 13.85
N SER A 415 -16.47 39.48 14.61
CA SER A 415 -15.94 38.70 15.72
C SER A 415 -14.89 37.68 15.25
N GLU A 416 -15.13 37.00 14.13
CA GLU A 416 -14.17 36.05 13.56
C GLU A 416 -12.91 36.74 13.05
N ARG A 417 -13.00 37.94 12.45
CA ARG A 417 -11.83 38.73 12.07
C ARG A 417 -10.96 39.07 13.27
N ALA A 418 -11.56 39.46 14.41
CA ALA A 418 -10.81 39.69 15.64
C ALA A 418 -10.10 38.42 16.15
N ALA A 419 -10.76 37.26 16.06
CA ALA A 419 -10.17 35.98 16.40
C ALA A 419 -9.01 35.60 15.45
N ILE A 420 -9.15 35.84 14.14
CA ILE A 420 -8.11 35.62 13.13
C ILE A 420 -6.87 36.48 13.41
N LEU A 421 -7.06 37.76 13.72
CA LEU A 421 -5.95 38.65 14.09
C LEU A 421 -5.24 38.14 15.36
N THR A 422 -6.01 37.72 16.37
CA THR A 422 -5.45 37.19 17.62
C THR A 422 -4.64 35.92 17.39
N ALA A 423 -5.12 35.01 16.54
CA ALA A 423 -4.41 33.77 16.21
C ALA A 423 -3.14 34.02 15.38
N SER A 424 -3.13 35.04 14.51
CA SER A 424 -2.01 35.35 13.63
C SER A 424 -0.90 36.18 14.29
N LEU A 425 -1.21 36.87 15.39
CA LEU A 425 -0.28 37.73 16.13
C LEU A 425 0.34 37.04 17.37
N ARG A 426 -0.04 35.79 17.64
CA ARG A 426 0.60 34.90 18.61
C ARG A 426 1.76 34.18 17.96
#